data_AF-X1VUA0-F1
#
_entry.id   AF-X1VUA0-F1
#
_cell.length_a   1.000
_cell.length_b   1.000
_cell.length_c   1.000
_cell.angle_alpha   90.00
_cell.angle_beta   90.00
_cell.angle_gamma   90.00
#
_symmetry.space_group_name_H-M   'P 1'
#
loop_
_entity.id
_entity.type
_entity.pdbx_description
1 polymer ?
#
loop_
_entity_poly.entity_id
_entity_poly.type
_entity_poly.pdbx_seq_one_letter_code
_entity_poly.pdbx_strand_id
1 'polypeptide(L)'
;DQFNNLWDNKYSPERYQELISEASISSLLAPETTKETPALLGSKVININTASLEELDQLWGVGEKIAQNIIDYREARGGFKAPEDIKLVDGIDDKKWDKWKEEGWIIKTK
;
A
#
# COMPACT_ATOMS: atom_id res chain seq x y z
N ASP A 1 -38.32 -2.86 19.12
CA ASP A 1 -37.24 -3.36 18.24
C ASP A 1 -35.86 -2.93 18.74
N GLN A 2 -35.24 -3.73 19.60
CA GLN A 2 -34.04 -3.36 20.39
C GLN A 2 -32.70 -3.82 19.79
N PHE A 3 -32.69 -4.36 18.55
CA PHE A 3 -31.49 -4.99 17.96
C PHE A 3 -30.76 -4.17 16.88
N ASN A 4 -31.31 -3.04 16.42
CA ASN A 4 -30.73 -2.29 15.30
C ASN A 4 -29.65 -1.27 15.69
N ASN A 5 -29.36 -1.08 16.99
CA ASN A 5 -28.42 -0.05 17.45
C ASN A 5 -27.14 -0.62 18.11
N LEU A 6 -26.88 -1.92 18.00
CA LEU A 6 -25.62 -2.52 18.52
C LEU A 6 -24.52 -2.68 17.46
N TRP A 7 -24.86 -2.65 16.17
CA TRP A 7 -23.87 -2.85 15.10
C TRP A 7 -23.30 -1.55 14.53
N ASP A 8 -24.00 -0.44 14.67
CA ASP A 8 -23.57 0.88 14.18
C ASP A 8 -22.53 1.57 15.09
N ASN A 9 -22.48 1.23 16.39
CA ASN A 9 -21.61 1.94 17.34
C ASN A 9 -20.22 1.28 17.57
N LYS A 10 -19.90 0.18 16.87
CA LYS A 10 -18.55 -0.40 16.92
C LYS A 10 -17.61 0.25 15.91
N TYR A 11 -18.16 0.93 14.91
CA TYR A 11 -17.42 1.59 13.83
C TYR A 11 -17.97 2.99 13.52
N SER A 12 -18.47 3.73 14.54
CA SER A 12 -18.69 5.16 14.33
C SER A 12 -17.31 5.83 14.13
N PRO A 13 -17.07 6.51 12.99
CA PRO A 13 -15.81 7.19 12.69
C PRO A 13 -15.45 8.27 13.73
N GLU A 14 -16.44 8.72 14.49
CA GLU A 14 -16.33 9.77 15.50
C GLU A 14 -15.47 9.34 16.70
N ARG A 15 -15.48 8.05 17.04
CA ARG A 15 -14.70 7.50 18.17
C ARG A 15 -13.21 7.36 17.86
N TYR A 16 -12.83 7.30 16.58
CA TYR A 16 -11.42 7.32 16.17
C TYR A 16 -10.79 8.69 16.36
N GLN A 17 -11.58 9.77 16.29
CA GLN A 17 -11.08 11.13 16.44
C GLN A 17 -10.83 11.49 17.91
N GLU A 18 -11.64 10.99 18.84
CA GLU A 18 -11.37 11.16 20.28
C GLU A 18 -10.08 10.45 20.72
N LEU A 19 -9.81 9.24 20.23
CA LEU A 19 -8.60 8.46 20.58
C LEU A 19 -7.30 9.13 20.15
N ILE A 20 -7.31 9.87 19.05
CA ILE A 20 -6.15 10.65 18.57
C ILE A 20 -5.95 11.91 19.44
N SER A 21 -7.03 12.48 19.98
CA SER A 21 -6.96 13.65 20.85
C SER A 21 -6.38 13.35 22.25
N GLU A 22 -6.64 12.16 22.80
CA GLU A 22 -6.14 11.77 24.14
C GLU A 22 -4.63 11.43 24.13
N ALA A 23 -4.09 11.02 22.98
CA ALA A 23 -2.68 10.66 22.84
C ALA A 23 -1.72 11.88 22.66
N SER A 24 -2.25 13.11 22.61
CA SER A 24 -1.48 14.31 22.24
C SER A 24 -0.70 15.01 23.37
N ILE A 25 -0.50 14.43 24.57
CA ILE A 25 0.31 15.08 25.62
C ILE A 25 1.44 14.18 26.14
N SER A 26 2.36 13.80 25.27
CA SER A 26 3.80 13.69 25.60
C SER A 26 4.57 13.15 24.41
N SER A 27 5.12 14.04 23.60
CA SER A 27 6.50 13.93 23.09
C SER A 27 6.72 14.97 22.01
N LEU A 28 7.01 16.20 22.44
CA LEU A 28 7.54 17.27 21.60
C LEU A 28 8.95 16.88 21.15
N LEU A 29 9.13 16.48 19.88
CA LEU A 29 10.36 16.53 19.08
C LEU A 29 10.04 16.11 17.61
N ALA A 30 9.85 17.13 16.76
CA ALA A 30 9.85 17.24 15.27
C ALA A 30 10.11 16.01 14.34
N PRO A 31 9.77 16.09 13.03
CA PRO A 31 8.64 16.79 12.37
C PRO A 31 7.81 15.83 11.48
N GLU A 32 6.48 16.02 11.49
CA GLU A 32 5.54 15.80 10.38
C GLU A 32 5.75 14.55 9.50
N THR A 33 5.09 13.45 9.89
CA THR A 33 4.62 12.43 8.93
C THR A 33 3.11 12.56 8.82
N THR A 34 2.69 13.68 8.25
CA THR A 34 1.37 13.82 7.64
C THR A 34 1.26 12.74 6.56
N LYS A 35 0.45 11.70 6.83
CA LYS A 35 -0.10 10.83 5.80
C LYS A 35 -1.04 11.65 4.92
N GLU A 36 -0.47 12.56 4.14
CA GLU A 36 -1.14 13.11 2.98
C GLU A 36 -1.23 11.98 1.99
N THR A 37 -2.45 11.48 1.76
CA THR A 37 -2.79 10.73 0.57
C THR A 37 -2.93 11.76 -0.56
N PRO A 38 -1.97 11.91 -1.49
CA PRO A 38 -2.26 12.60 -2.72
C PRO A 38 -2.95 11.56 -3.59
N ALA A 39 -4.28 11.61 -3.64
CA ALA A 39 -5.02 11.05 -4.76
C ALA A 39 -4.61 11.82 -6.03
N LEU A 40 -3.44 11.48 -6.58
CA LEU A 40 -3.00 11.97 -7.89
C LEU A 40 -3.49 10.97 -8.92
N LEU A 41 -4.69 11.24 -9.43
CA LEU A 41 -5.01 10.95 -10.83
C LEU A 41 -3.81 11.38 -11.69
N GLY A 42 -3.15 10.44 -12.39
CA GLY A 42 -2.29 10.86 -13.49
C GLY A 42 -1.34 9.84 -14.10
N SER A 43 -0.91 8.81 -13.38
CA SER A 43 0.00 7.83 -13.98
C SER A 43 -0.08 6.50 -13.26
N LYS A 44 -0.58 5.47 -13.96
CA LYS A 44 -0.45 4.06 -13.55
C LYS A 44 1.00 3.59 -13.74
N VAL A 45 1.97 4.39 -13.32
CA VAL A 45 3.38 4.06 -13.43
C VAL A 45 3.88 3.78 -12.03
N ILE A 46 4.41 2.59 -11.81
CA ILE A 46 4.96 2.19 -10.51
C ILE A 46 6.40 1.76 -10.67
N ASN A 47 7.28 2.22 -9.78
CA ASN A 47 8.68 1.82 -9.78
C ASN A 47 8.93 0.80 -8.68
N ILE A 48 9.14 -0.47 -9.02
CA ILE A 48 9.25 -1.56 -8.02
C ILE A 48 10.51 -1.47 -7.14
N ASN A 49 11.54 -0.74 -7.58
CA ASN A 49 12.76 -0.55 -6.79
C ASN A 49 12.59 0.52 -5.71
N THR A 50 11.68 1.48 -5.91
CA THR A 50 11.46 2.60 -4.98
C THR A 50 10.05 2.63 -4.39
N ALA A 51 9.13 1.84 -4.92
CA ALA A 51 7.75 1.80 -4.49
C ALA A 51 7.67 1.40 -3.02
N SER A 52 6.78 2.09 -2.33
CA SER A 52 6.33 1.78 -0.98
C SER A 52 5.35 0.60 -0.99
N LEU A 53 5.12 0.04 0.20
CA LEU A 53 4.16 -1.04 0.37
C LEU A 53 2.75 -0.62 -0.09
N GLU A 54 2.34 0.60 0.24
CA GLU A 54 1.03 1.15 -0.13
C GLU A 54 0.89 1.32 -1.66
N GLU A 55 1.94 1.72 -2.38
CA GLU A 55 1.91 1.81 -3.84
C GLU A 55 1.82 0.43 -4.50
N LEU A 56 2.54 -0.56 -3.97
CA LEU A 56 2.48 -1.93 -4.48
C LEU A 56 1.11 -2.57 -4.23
N ASP A 57 0.47 -2.26 -3.09
CA ASP A 57 -0.89 -2.71 -2.72
C ASP A 57 -1.98 -2.15 -3.65
N GLN A 58 -1.71 -1.09 -4.42
CA GLN A 58 -2.65 -0.59 -5.44
C GLN A 58 -2.78 -1.53 -6.64
N LEU A 59 -1.83 -2.44 -6.84
CA LEU A 59 -1.86 -3.38 -7.95
C LEU A 59 -2.86 -4.51 -7.67
N TRP A 60 -3.73 -4.80 -8.64
CA TRP A 60 -4.72 -5.86 -8.49
C TRP A 60 -4.05 -7.21 -8.14
N GLY A 61 -4.48 -7.83 -7.05
CA GLY A 61 -3.95 -9.10 -6.58
C GLY A 61 -2.57 -9.01 -5.90
N VAL A 62 -2.06 -7.81 -5.64
CA VAL A 62 -0.96 -7.55 -4.70
C VAL A 62 -1.60 -7.05 -3.42
N GLY A 63 -1.44 -7.82 -2.35
CA GLY A 63 -1.79 -7.38 -1.00
C GLY A 63 -0.53 -7.06 -0.20
N GLU A 64 -0.68 -6.56 1.02
CA GLU A 64 0.39 -6.31 2.00
C GLU A 64 1.47 -7.42 2.02
N LYS A 65 1.07 -8.69 2.04
CA LYS A 65 2.01 -9.82 2.04
C LYS A 65 2.87 -9.92 0.78
N ILE A 66 2.28 -9.69 -0.39
CA ILE A 66 3.00 -9.76 -1.67
C ILE A 66 3.85 -8.51 -1.83
N ALA A 67 3.32 -7.34 -1.46
CA ALA A 67 4.07 -6.10 -1.44
C ALA A 67 5.32 -6.22 -0.55
N GLN A 68 5.19 -6.82 0.64
CA GLN A 68 6.33 -7.12 1.50
C GLN A 68 7.31 -8.09 0.83
N ASN A 69 6.85 -9.16 0.19
CA ASN A 69 7.72 -10.08 -0.56
C ASN A 69 8.52 -9.37 -1.66
N ILE A 70 7.94 -8.38 -2.35
CA ILE A 70 8.63 -7.57 -3.36
C ILE A 70 9.77 -6.77 -2.71
N ILE A 71 9.49 -6.15 -1.55
CA ILE A 71 10.47 -5.38 -0.77
C ILE A 71 11.61 -6.29 -0.29
N ASP A 72 11.27 -7.42 0.32
CA ASP A 72 12.24 -8.40 0.81
C ASP A 72 13.11 -8.94 -0.35
N TYR A 73 12.50 -9.19 -1.51
CA TYR A 73 13.21 -9.65 -2.69
C TYR A 73 14.23 -8.62 -3.19
N ARG A 74 13.84 -7.32 -3.28
CA ARG A 74 14.80 -6.28 -3.70
C ARG A 74 15.89 -6.06 -2.65
N GLU A 75 15.60 -6.18 -1.37
CA GLU A 75 16.63 -6.08 -0.32
C GLU A 75 17.62 -7.24 -0.37
N ALA A 76 17.12 -8.47 -0.56
CA ALA A 76 17.94 -9.67 -0.66
C ALA A 76 18.80 -9.73 -1.93
N ARG A 77 18.29 -9.22 -3.07
CA ARG A 77 18.97 -9.28 -4.38
C ARG A 77 19.60 -7.96 -4.82
N GLY A 78 19.42 -6.89 -4.05
CA GLY A 78 19.91 -5.55 -4.39
C GLY A 78 19.11 -4.85 -5.49
N GLY A 79 17.82 -5.20 -5.66
CA GLY A 79 16.92 -4.60 -6.64
C GLY A 79 16.50 -5.51 -7.79
N PHE A 80 15.53 -5.02 -8.56
CA PHE A 80 15.08 -5.58 -9.83
C PHE A 80 15.86 -4.94 -10.98
N LYS A 81 16.38 -5.77 -11.90
CA LYS A 81 17.11 -5.28 -13.08
C LYS A 81 16.14 -4.96 -14.21
N ALA A 82 15.15 -5.82 -14.40
CA ALA A 82 14.09 -5.70 -15.37
C ALA A 82 12.71 -5.66 -14.68
N PRO A 83 11.72 -4.96 -15.23
CA PRO A 83 10.39 -4.93 -14.62
C PRO A 83 9.71 -6.32 -14.66
N GLU A 84 10.10 -7.20 -15.58
CA GLU A 84 9.67 -8.60 -15.64
C GLU A 84 10.20 -9.45 -14.48
N ASP A 85 11.32 -9.05 -13.84
CA ASP A 85 11.91 -9.77 -12.70
C ASP A 85 10.95 -9.80 -11.49
N ILE A 86 9.93 -8.93 -11.47
CA ILE A 86 8.90 -8.93 -10.44
C ILE A 86 8.16 -10.27 -10.36
N LYS A 87 8.11 -11.02 -11.46
CA LYS A 87 7.50 -12.36 -11.54
C LYS A 87 8.30 -13.44 -10.80
N LEU A 88 9.54 -13.15 -10.43
CA LEU A 88 10.38 -14.05 -9.63
C LEU A 88 10.07 -13.96 -8.13
N VAL A 89 9.23 -13.00 -7.73
CA VAL A 89 8.79 -12.83 -6.35
C VAL A 89 7.69 -13.83 -6.03
N ASP A 90 7.79 -14.44 -4.85
CA ASP A 90 6.79 -15.38 -4.38
C ASP A 90 5.40 -14.73 -4.26
N GLY A 91 4.42 -15.31 -4.95
CA GLY A 91 3.06 -14.78 -5.03
C GLY A 91 2.81 -13.82 -6.20
N ILE A 92 3.75 -13.61 -7.12
CA ILE A 92 3.52 -12.86 -8.36
C ILE A 92 3.60 -13.80 -9.56
N ASP A 93 2.46 -13.97 -10.23
CA ASP A 93 2.34 -14.79 -11.43
C ASP A 93 2.21 -13.94 -12.69
N ASP A 94 2.43 -14.56 -13.86
CA ASP A 94 2.17 -13.96 -15.17
C ASP A 94 0.75 -13.39 -15.30
N LYS A 95 -0.24 -14.05 -14.67
CA LYS A 95 -1.63 -13.58 -14.67
C LYS A 95 -1.79 -12.18 -14.09
N LYS A 96 -1.08 -11.89 -12.99
CA LYS A 96 -1.13 -10.58 -12.33
C LYS A 96 -0.44 -9.53 -13.21
N TRP A 97 0.73 -9.88 -13.73
CA TRP A 97 1.48 -9.04 -14.67
C TRP A 97 0.66 -8.66 -15.91
N ASP A 98 -0.01 -9.63 -16.52
CA ASP A 98 -0.87 -9.37 -17.66
C ASP A 98 -2.08 -8.51 -17.28
N LYS A 99 -2.66 -8.74 -16.10
CA LYS A 99 -3.77 -7.93 -15.59
C LYS A 99 -3.37 -6.47 -15.40
N TRP A 100 -2.19 -6.22 -14.86
CA TRP A 100 -1.68 -4.87 -14.68
C TRP A 100 -1.51 -4.17 -16.04
N LYS A 101 -0.98 -4.86 -17.05
CA LYS A 101 -0.87 -4.32 -18.41
C LYS A 101 -2.24 -4.04 -19.04
N GLU A 102 -3.23 -4.92 -18.86
CA GLU A 102 -4.61 -4.69 -19.31
C GLU A 102 -5.22 -3.44 -18.67
N GLU A 103 -4.96 -3.23 -17.39
CA GLU A 103 -5.38 -2.04 -16.66
C GLU A 103 -4.58 -0.79 -17.07
N GLY A 104 -3.49 -0.94 -17.84
CA GLY A 104 -2.64 0.16 -18.28
C GLY A 104 -1.57 0.55 -17.26
N TRP A 105 -1.25 -0.33 -16.32
CA TRP A 105 -0.10 -0.15 -15.45
C TRP A 105 1.22 -0.36 -16.18
N ILE A 106 2.18 0.49 -15.87
CA ILE A 106 3.53 0.51 -16.41
C ILE A 106 4.48 0.31 -15.24
N ILE A 107 5.04 -0.90 -15.15
CA ILE A 107 6.04 -1.21 -14.14
C ILE A 107 7.43 -0.81 -14.64
N LYS A 108 8.16 -0.06 -13.83
CA LYS A 108 9.52 0.40 -14.11
C LYS A 108 10.49 -0.04 -13.03
N THR A 109 11.76 -0.11 -13.39
CA THR A 109 12.88 -0.36 -12.46
C THR A 109 13.81 0.84 -12.32
N LYS A 110 13.71 1.84 -13.19
CA LYS A 110 14.50 3.07 -13.23
C LYS A 110 13.63 4.26 -13.65
#